data_AF-A0A3B0P0D3-F1
#
_entry.id   AF-A0A3B0P0D3-F1
#
_cell.length_a   1.000
_cell.length_b   1.000
_cell.length_c   1.000
_cell.angle_alpha   90.00
_cell.angle_beta   90.00
_cell.angle_gamma   90.00
#
_symmetry.space_group_name_H-M   'P 1'
#
loop_
_entity.id
_entity.type
_entity.pdbx_description
1 polymer ?
#
loop_
_entity_poly.entity_id
_entity_poly.type
_entity_poly.pdbx_seq_one_letter_code
_entity_poly.pdbx_strand_id
1 'polypeptide(L)'
;MINKYDLNMFYIEGPGHGGQVMISNSYLDGSYSEIYPEISEDTKGIQKMCKRFSFPGGTASHAAPETPGSIHEGGELGYSLSHATGAILDNPGVIAATVVGDGEAETGPLCASW
;
A
#
# COMPACT_ATOMS: atom_id res chain seq x y z
N MET A 1 -8.73 -13.62 3.62
CA MET A 1 -9.84 -12.96 4.36
C MET A 1 -10.86 -12.39 3.39
N ILE A 2 -10.46 -11.46 2.51
CA ILE A 2 -11.29 -10.83 1.47
C ILE A 2 -12.15 -11.86 0.71
N ASN A 3 -11.53 -12.79 -0.02
CA ASN A 3 -12.27 -13.79 -0.82
C ASN A 3 -13.13 -14.77 0.01
N LYS A 4 -12.77 -15.02 1.28
CA LYS A 4 -13.52 -15.95 2.14
C LYS A 4 -14.85 -15.36 2.57
N TYR A 5 -14.91 -14.05 2.74
CA TYR A 5 -16.05 -13.32 3.30
C TYR A 5 -16.68 -12.31 2.33
N ASP A 6 -16.20 -12.26 1.08
CA ASP A 6 -16.67 -11.34 0.03
C ASP A 6 -16.67 -9.87 0.51
N LEU A 7 -15.53 -9.44 1.07
CA LEU A 7 -15.39 -8.10 1.65
C LEU A 7 -14.92 -7.08 0.62
N ASN A 8 -15.52 -5.89 0.64
CA ASN A 8 -14.95 -4.72 -0.02
C ASN A 8 -13.95 -4.05 0.94
N MET A 9 -12.66 -4.27 0.71
CA MET A 9 -11.59 -3.91 1.64
C MET A 9 -10.37 -3.39 0.89
N PHE A 10 -9.72 -2.37 1.44
CA PHE A 10 -8.43 -1.87 0.95
C PHE A 10 -7.44 -1.74 2.10
N TYR A 11 -6.16 -1.59 1.77
CA TYR A 11 -5.06 -1.54 2.73
C TYR A 11 -4.54 -0.11 2.92
N ILE A 12 -4.25 0.27 4.17
CA ILE A 12 -3.49 1.49 4.50
C ILE A 12 -2.18 1.05 5.13
N GLU A 13 -1.07 1.39 4.47
CA GLU A 13 0.28 1.10 4.95
C GLU A 13 0.82 2.28 5.77
N GLY A 14 0.52 2.33 7.07
CA GLY A 14 1.12 3.29 7.99
C GLY A 14 2.65 3.27 7.99
N PRO A 15 3.33 2.10 8.16
CA PRO A 15 4.77 1.98 8.00
C PRO A 15 5.18 1.93 6.52
N GLY A 16 4.84 2.98 5.78
CA GLY A 16 4.92 3.01 4.32
C GLY A 16 6.31 2.89 3.72
N HIS A 17 7.37 3.01 4.53
CA HIS A 17 8.74 2.64 4.16
C HIS A 17 8.90 1.15 3.81
N GLY A 18 7.88 0.34 4.09
CA GLY A 18 7.75 -1.06 3.69
C GLY A 18 7.22 -1.30 2.28
N GLY A 19 7.36 -0.35 1.34
CA GLY A 19 6.65 -0.33 0.04
C GLY A 19 6.71 -1.62 -0.81
N GLN A 20 7.70 -2.50 -0.61
CA GLN A 20 7.69 -3.85 -1.18
C GLN A 20 6.44 -4.65 -0.82
N VAL A 21 5.77 -4.40 0.32
CA VAL A 21 4.55 -5.09 0.72
C VAL A 21 3.45 -4.81 -0.31
N MET A 22 3.21 -3.55 -0.64
CA MET A 22 2.20 -3.17 -1.65
C MET A 22 2.61 -3.57 -3.07
N ILE A 23 3.87 -3.38 -3.46
CA ILE A 23 4.36 -3.77 -4.79
C ILE A 23 4.26 -5.28 -4.99
N SER A 24 4.67 -6.09 -4.02
CA SER A 24 4.62 -7.55 -4.15
C SER A 24 3.19 -8.09 -4.13
N ASN A 25 2.29 -7.53 -3.32
CA ASN A 25 0.88 -7.93 -3.33
C ASN A 25 0.21 -7.61 -4.68
N SER A 26 0.40 -6.39 -5.19
CA SER A 26 -0.15 -6.00 -6.50
C SER A 26 0.49 -6.76 -7.67
N TYR A 27 1.74 -7.20 -7.54
CA TYR A 27 2.35 -8.10 -8.53
C TYR A 27 1.69 -9.49 -8.52
N LEU A 28 1.44 -10.05 -7.34
CA LEU A 28 0.86 -11.39 -7.18
C LEU A 28 -0.63 -11.47 -7.50
N ASP A 29 -1.36 -10.36 -7.42
CA ASP A 29 -2.77 -10.29 -7.85
C ASP A 29 -2.95 -9.85 -9.32
N GLY A 30 -1.84 -9.60 -10.02
CA GLY A 30 -1.80 -9.22 -11.44
C GLY A 30 -1.98 -7.73 -11.72
N SER A 31 -2.51 -6.94 -10.77
CA SER A 31 -2.81 -5.51 -10.99
C SER A 31 -1.57 -4.67 -11.33
N TYR A 32 -0.41 -5.04 -10.79
CA TYR A 32 0.85 -4.39 -11.13
C TYR A 32 1.24 -4.63 -12.59
N SER A 33 1.04 -5.85 -13.11
CA SER A 33 1.32 -6.19 -14.51
C SER A 33 0.28 -5.63 -15.47
N GLU A 34 -0.96 -5.40 -15.02
CA GLU A 34 -1.98 -4.68 -15.81
C GLU A 34 -1.58 -3.22 -16.05
N ILE A 35 -1.03 -2.54 -15.03
CA ILE A 35 -0.57 -1.15 -15.13
C ILE A 35 0.81 -1.04 -15.78
N TYR A 36 1.70 -2.00 -15.51
CA TYR A 36 3.07 -2.06 -16.01
C TYR A 36 3.32 -3.37 -16.79
N PRO A 37 2.85 -3.47 -18.06
CA PRO A 37 2.95 -4.70 -18.86
C PRO A 37 4.38 -5.20 -19.06
N GLU A 38 5.37 -4.32 -18.93
CA GLU A 38 6.77 -4.66 -19.02
C GLU A 38 7.33 -5.40 -17.79
N ILE A 39 6.53 -5.54 -16.74
CA ILE A 39 6.78 -6.29 -15.51
C ILE A 39 5.83 -7.50 -15.51
N SER A 40 6.11 -8.49 -16.35
CA SER A 40 5.28 -9.68 -16.54
C SER A 40 5.31 -10.67 -15.36
N GLU A 41 4.29 -11.53 -15.26
CA GLU A 41 4.22 -12.64 -14.29
C GLU A 41 5.10 -13.83 -14.70
N ASP A 42 6.36 -13.55 -15.01
CA ASP A 42 7.38 -14.54 -15.37
C ASP A 42 8.76 -14.17 -14.78
N THR A 43 9.75 -15.03 -14.98
CA THR A 43 11.11 -14.83 -14.46
C THR A 43 11.76 -13.52 -14.95
N LYS A 44 11.46 -13.05 -16.16
CA LYS A 44 12.01 -11.80 -16.70
C LYS A 44 11.34 -10.58 -16.04
N GLY A 45 10.02 -10.64 -15.84
CA GLY A 45 9.28 -9.57 -15.20
C GLY A 45 9.66 -9.39 -13.74
N ILE A 46 9.73 -10.47 -12.95
CA ILE A 46 10.18 -10.40 -11.55
C ILE A 46 11.64 -9.90 -11.43
N GLN A 47 12.53 -10.35 -12.34
CA GLN A 47 13.91 -9.84 -12.38
C GLN A 47 13.94 -8.32 -12.61
N LYS A 48 13.08 -7.82 -13.51
CA LYS A 48 12.98 -6.39 -13.80
C LYS A 48 12.36 -5.60 -12.65
N MET A 49 11.34 -6.15 -11.98
CA MET A 49 10.75 -5.56 -10.78
C MET A 49 11.81 -5.39 -9.68
N CYS A 50 12.54 -6.45 -9.36
CA CYS A 50 13.63 -6.41 -8.37
C CYS A 50 14.70 -5.38 -8.71
N LYS A 51 15.07 -5.23 -9.99
CA LYS A 51 16.05 -4.25 -10.42
C LYS A 51 15.55 -2.80 -10.30
N ARG A 52 14.25 -2.57 -10.47
CA ARG A 52 13.66 -1.22 -10.45
C ARG A 52 13.40 -0.71 -9.03
N PHE A 53 13.23 -1.59 -8.05
CA PHE A 53 12.95 -1.16 -6.68
C PHE A 53 14.07 -0.28 -6.12
N SER A 54 13.75 0.96 -5.75
CA SER A 54 14.70 1.94 -5.20
C SER A 54 15.94 2.20 -6.07
N PHE A 55 15.78 2.11 -7.39
CA PHE A 55 16.85 2.31 -8.36
C PHE A 55 16.69 3.65 -9.12
N PRO A 56 17.76 4.30 -9.60
CA PRO A 56 17.64 5.47 -10.46
C PRO A 56 16.73 5.22 -11.69
N GLY A 57 15.62 5.97 -11.80
CA GLY A 57 14.59 5.76 -12.83
C GLY A 57 13.70 4.54 -12.59
N GLY A 58 13.75 3.97 -11.39
CA GLY A 58 12.95 2.85 -10.92
C GLY A 58 11.71 3.30 -10.14
N THR A 59 11.28 2.49 -9.18
CA THR A 59 10.14 2.80 -8.30
C THR A 59 10.61 3.34 -6.95
N ALA A 60 9.73 4.05 -6.24
CA ALA A 60 10.00 4.46 -4.87
C ALA A 60 10.24 3.26 -3.92
N SER A 61 10.84 3.56 -2.76
CA SER A 61 10.97 2.61 -1.65
C SER A 61 9.71 2.53 -0.78
N HIS A 62 8.86 3.55 -0.86
CA HIS A 62 7.64 3.67 -0.07
C HIS A 62 6.42 3.10 -0.83
N ALA A 63 5.27 3.01 -0.17
CA ALA A 63 3.96 2.73 -0.78
C ALA A 63 3.47 3.92 -1.66
N ALA A 64 4.33 4.43 -2.52
CA ALA A 64 4.15 5.67 -3.26
C ALA A 64 2.96 5.61 -4.23
N PRO A 65 2.47 6.77 -4.74
CA PRO A 65 1.26 6.85 -5.56
C PRO A 65 1.29 6.05 -6.86
N GLU A 66 2.47 5.69 -7.37
CA GLU A 66 2.60 4.79 -8.51
C GLU A 66 2.26 3.32 -8.19
N THR A 67 2.18 2.95 -6.91
CA THR A 67 1.91 1.59 -6.48
C THR A 67 0.40 1.29 -6.57
N PRO A 68 -0.04 0.29 -7.34
CA PRO A 68 -1.44 -0.09 -7.43
C PRO A 68 -2.03 -0.34 -6.04
N GLY A 69 -3.22 0.21 -5.79
CA GLY A 69 -3.93 0.09 -4.52
C GLY A 69 -3.48 1.04 -3.41
N SER A 70 -2.42 1.85 -3.59
CA SER A 70 -2.02 2.83 -2.59
C SER A 70 -2.89 4.08 -2.62
N ILE A 71 -3.36 4.50 -1.44
CA ILE A 71 -3.94 5.84 -1.20
C ILE A 71 -3.23 6.57 -0.04
N HIS A 72 -2.16 5.97 0.50
CA HIS A 72 -1.41 6.45 1.65
C HIS A 72 0.04 5.98 1.53
N GLU A 73 0.95 6.91 1.26
CA GLU A 73 2.37 6.58 1.05
C GLU A 73 3.09 6.17 2.33
N GLY A 74 2.68 6.70 3.49
CA GLY A 74 3.27 6.36 4.79
C GLY A 74 4.76 6.73 4.94
N GLY A 75 5.23 7.74 4.20
CA GLY A 75 6.58 8.29 4.34
C GLY A 75 6.70 9.20 5.57
N GLU A 76 5.89 10.26 5.63
CA GLU A 76 5.69 11.01 6.87
C GLU A 76 4.64 10.28 7.72
N LEU A 77 5.10 9.71 8.83
CA LEU A 77 4.33 8.90 9.75
C LEU A 77 3.30 9.74 10.52
N GLY A 78 2.13 9.16 10.79
CA GLY A 78 1.15 9.69 11.74
C GLY A 78 -0.28 9.84 11.22
N TYR A 79 -0.51 9.61 9.93
CA TYR A 79 -1.77 9.92 9.26
C TYR A 79 -2.60 8.69 8.85
N SER A 80 -2.17 7.49 9.22
CA SER A 80 -2.82 6.24 8.80
C SER A 80 -4.29 6.15 9.21
N LEU A 81 -4.62 6.41 10.48
CA LEU A 81 -6.00 6.35 10.97
C LEU A 81 -6.88 7.50 10.50
N SER A 82 -6.35 8.72 10.37
CA SER A 82 -7.13 9.86 9.86
C SER A 82 -7.50 9.66 8.39
N HIS A 83 -6.56 9.17 7.56
CA HIS A 83 -6.83 8.82 6.18
C HIS A 83 -7.82 7.65 6.07
N ALA A 84 -7.64 6.60 6.88
CA ALA A 84 -8.56 5.46 6.92
C ALA A 84 -9.99 5.88 7.29
N THR A 85 -10.13 6.74 8.31
CA THR A 85 -11.42 7.28 8.75
C THR A 85 -12.10 8.07 7.63
N GLY A 86 -11.36 8.97 6.98
CA GLY A 86 -11.90 9.74 5.86
C GLY A 86 -12.32 8.87 4.67
N ALA A 87 -11.58 7.79 4.39
CA ALA A 87 -11.85 6.91 3.26
C ALA A 87 -13.09 6.01 3.45
N ILE A 88 -13.49 5.70 4.70
CA ILE A 88 -14.69 4.91 4.98
C ILE A 88 -15.93 5.76 5.28
N LEU A 89 -15.77 7.07 5.50
CA LEU A 89 -16.89 7.98 5.77
C LEU A 89 -17.87 7.94 4.60
N ASP A 90 -19.17 7.80 4.91
CA ASP A 90 -20.25 7.62 3.92
C ASP A 90 -20.09 6.40 2.98
N ASN A 91 -19.25 5.43 3.33
CA ASN A 91 -18.99 4.23 2.54
C ASN A 91 -19.24 2.94 3.35
N PRO A 92 -20.50 2.61 3.69
CA PRO A 92 -20.86 1.64 4.73
C PRO A 92 -20.48 0.19 4.45
N GLY A 93 -20.11 -0.14 3.21
CA GLY A 93 -19.65 -1.48 2.83
C GLY A 93 -18.14 -1.64 2.77
N VAL A 94 -17.38 -0.54 2.93
CA VAL A 94 -15.93 -0.54 2.75
C VAL A 94 -15.22 -0.67 4.09
N ILE A 95 -14.19 -1.52 4.12
CA ILE A 95 -13.30 -1.70 5.26
C ILE A 95 -11.91 -1.18 4.90
N ALA A 96 -11.40 -0.22 5.68
CA ALA A 96 -10.00 0.15 5.66
C ALA A 96 -9.22 -0.80 6.60
N ALA A 97 -8.43 -1.70 6.04
CA ALA A 97 -7.48 -2.50 6.80
C ALA A 97 -6.21 -1.68 7.08
N THR A 98 -6.24 -0.95 8.18
CA THR A 98 -5.18 0.01 8.53
C THR A 98 -4.11 -0.63 9.40
N VAL A 99 -2.89 -0.70 8.87
CA VAL A 99 -1.72 -1.10 9.64
C VAL A 99 -1.05 0.16 10.18
N VAL A 100 -0.88 0.19 11.49
CA VAL A 100 -0.23 1.27 12.24
C VAL A 100 1.14 0.78 12.69
N GLY A 101 2.19 1.55 12.40
CA GLY A 101 3.50 1.30 12.97
C GLY A 101 3.51 1.60 14.47
N ASP A 102 4.21 0.81 15.28
CA ASP A 102 4.37 1.12 16.72
C ASP A 102 5.15 2.42 16.94
N GLY A 103 6.22 2.66 16.17
CA GLY A 103 6.90 3.96 16.16
C GLY A 103 6.06 5.09 15.56
N GLU A 104 5.17 4.79 14.60
CA GLU A 104 4.18 5.76 14.11
C GLU A 104 3.25 6.19 15.25
N ALA A 105 2.86 5.25 16.13
CA ALA A 105 1.95 5.48 17.25
C ALA A 105 2.49 6.42 18.32
N GLU A 106 3.79 6.74 18.27
CA GLU A 106 4.41 7.75 19.13
C GLU A 106 4.24 9.18 18.58
N THR A 107 3.73 9.34 17.36
CA THR A 107 3.49 10.65 16.75
C THR A 107 2.22 11.31 17.29
N GLY A 108 2.25 12.65 17.42
CA GLY A 108 1.09 13.44 17.86
C GLY A 108 -0.17 13.24 17.00
N PRO A 109 -0.08 13.32 15.64
CA PRO A 109 -1.21 13.08 14.76
C PRO A 109 -1.87 11.71 14.98
N LEU A 110 -1.10 10.64 15.10
CA LEU A 110 -1.66 9.31 15.27
C LEU A 110 -2.30 9.13 16.66
N CYS A 111 -1.65 9.63 17.72
CA CYS A 111 -2.20 9.62 19.08
C CYS A 111 -3.59 10.26 19.16
N ALA A 112 -3.83 11.34 18.39
CA ALA A 112 -5.11 12.06 18.37
C ALA A 112 -6.16 11.45 17.44
N SER A 113 -5.86 10.33 16.77
CA SER A 113 -6.70 9.74 15.71
C SER A 113 -7.33 8.38 16.05
N TRP A 114 -7.07 7.86 17.26
CA TRP A 114 -7.80 6.72 17.85
C TRP A 114 -9.20 7.13 18.28
#